data_AF-A0A1Y2MDC6-F1
#
_entry.id   AF-A0A1Y2MDC6-F1
#
_cell.length_a   1.000
_cell.length_b   1.000
_cell.length_c   1.000
_cell.angle_alpha   90.00
_cell.angle_beta   90.00
_cell.angle_gamma   90.00
#
_symmetry.space_group_name_H-M   'P 1'
#
loop_
_entity.id
_entity.type
_entity.pdbx_description
1 polymer ?
#
loop_
_entity_poly.entity_id
_entity_poly.type
_entity_poly.pdbx_seq_one_letter_code
_entity_poly.pdbx_strand_id
1 'polypeptide(L)'
;MEDIDMDSPTVTGTAGLDIDALFAAPPEEQKQMLLEAILPMVFHLPSGLADKICGMVLEKDINELVQLAFDESDLRAEIEKIAQLYAPNPDEDGRNDKMEINASEGKPPDPRS
;
A
#
# COMPACT_ATOMS: atom_id res chain seq x y z
N MET A 1 34.81 -8.55 36.10
CA MET A 1 34.19 -7.60 35.15
C MET A 1 34.04 -8.39 33.87
N GLU A 2 33.18 -9.41 33.94
CA GLU A 2 32.92 -10.34 32.85
C GLU A 2 31.43 -10.68 32.94
N ASP A 3 30.72 -10.18 31.92
CA ASP A 3 29.67 -10.88 31.17
C ASP A 3 28.54 -11.49 32.00
N ILE A 4 27.66 -10.61 32.47
CA ILE A 4 26.27 -11.02 32.72
C ILE A 4 25.65 -11.24 31.34
N ASP A 5 25.60 -12.50 30.95
CA ASP A 5 24.72 -13.06 29.93
C ASP A 5 23.30 -12.55 30.18
N MET A 6 22.89 -11.56 29.40
CA MET A 6 21.54 -11.00 29.36
C MET A 6 21.01 -11.22 27.94
N ASP A 7 21.02 -12.48 27.50
CA ASP A 7 20.11 -12.97 26.47
C ASP A 7 18.70 -12.93 27.07
N SER A 8 18.12 -11.73 27.14
CA SER A 8 16.67 -11.62 27.12
C SER A 8 16.20 -12.27 25.82
N PRO A 9 15.14 -13.10 25.83
CA PRO A 9 14.59 -13.64 24.60
C PRO A 9 13.99 -12.49 23.79
N THR A 10 14.83 -11.85 22.97
CA THR A 10 14.45 -10.86 21.98
C THR A 10 13.64 -11.60 20.93
N VAL A 11 12.32 -11.48 21.04
CA VAL A 11 11.37 -12.01 20.06
C VAL A 11 11.64 -11.28 18.74
N THR A 12 12.46 -11.93 17.91
CA THR A 12 12.97 -11.35 16.67
C THR A 12 11.99 -11.65 15.55
N GLY A 13 11.47 -10.61 14.89
CA GLY A 13 10.49 -10.71 13.81
C GLY A 13 11.09 -11.08 12.46
N THR A 14 10.24 -11.14 11.43
CA THR A 14 10.55 -11.61 10.06
C THR A 14 11.71 -10.86 9.38
N ALA A 15 12.03 -9.64 9.84
CA ALA A 15 13.11 -8.81 9.31
C ALA A 15 14.25 -8.54 10.30
N GLY A 16 14.38 -9.33 11.38
CA GLY A 16 15.31 -8.99 12.47
C GLY A 16 14.79 -7.85 13.36
N LEU A 17 13.51 -7.53 13.22
CA LEU A 17 12.86 -6.42 13.90
C LEU A 17 12.55 -6.87 15.34
N ASP A 18 13.23 -6.27 16.30
CA ASP A 18 13.08 -6.60 17.70
C ASP A 18 11.93 -5.77 18.32
N ILE A 19 10.95 -6.46 18.90
CA ILE A 19 9.76 -5.80 19.48
C ILE A 19 10.14 -4.94 20.67
N ASP A 20 11.04 -5.42 21.53
CA ASP A 20 11.42 -4.70 22.74
C ASP A 20 12.15 -3.40 22.38
N ALA A 21 13.11 -3.50 21.44
CA ALA A 21 13.78 -2.34 20.88
C ALA A 21 12.81 -1.37 20.18
N LEU A 22 11.83 -1.88 19.43
CA LEU A 22 10.82 -1.05 18.79
C LEU A 22 9.99 -0.28 19.82
N PHE A 23 9.44 -0.94 20.84
CA PHE A 23 8.67 -0.26 21.88
C PHE A 23 9.52 0.68 22.74
N ALA A 24 10.82 0.40 22.89
CA ALA A 24 11.77 1.27 23.59
C ALA A 24 12.20 2.48 22.75
N ALA A 25 12.13 2.40 21.43
CA ALA A 25 12.49 3.47 20.50
C ALA A 25 11.45 4.60 20.51
N PRO A 26 11.86 5.86 20.20
CA PRO A 26 10.93 6.96 20.06
C PRO A 26 9.93 6.71 18.91
N PRO A 27 8.73 7.31 18.96
CA PRO A 27 7.65 7.04 18.00
C PRO A 27 8.02 7.37 16.53
N GLU A 28 8.97 8.28 16.32
CA GLU A 28 9.50 8.60 14.99
C GLU A 28 10.35 7.44 14.43
N GLU A 29 11.16 6.83 15.29
CA GLU A 29 12.05 5.72 14.96
C GLU A 29 11.27 4.41 14.86
N GLN A 30 10.22 4.23 15.66
CA GLN A 30 9.28 3.11 15.51
C GLN A 30 8.74 3.00 14.08
N LYS A 31 8.30 4.13 13.50
CA LYS A 31 7.82 4.17 12.12
C LYS A 31 8.91 3.86 11.12
N GLN A 32 10.15 4.32 11.34
CA GLN A 32 11.29 4.01 10.48
C GLN A 32 11.63 2.52 10.49
N MET A 33 11.71 1.90 11.68
CA MET A 33 11.99 0.47 11.83
C MET A 33 10.93 -0.38 11.13
N LEU A 34 9.65 -0.02 11.29
CA LEU A 34 8.54 -0.69 10.62
C LEU A 34 8.58 -0.49 9.10
N LEU A 35 8.92 0.72 8.64
CA LEU A 35 9.07 1.01 7.21
C LEU A 35 10.16 0.16 6.57
N GLU A 36 11.31 -0.04 7.24
CA GLU A 36 12.39 -0.91 6.75
C GLU A 36 11.95 -2.37 6.61
N ALA A 37 11.09 -2.87 7.51
CA ALA A 37 10.52 -4.22 7.38
C ALA A 37 9.45 -4.35 6.30
N ILE A 38 8.65 -3.30 6.08
CA ILE A 38 7.54 -3.32 5.10
C ILE A 38 8.02 -3.02 3.68
N LEU A 39 9.05 -2.18 3.51
CA LEU A 39 9.66 -1.84 2.23
C LEU A 39 9.96 -3.04 1.31
N PRO A 40 10.65 -4.11 1.77
CA PRO A 40 10.92 -5.28 0.93
C PRO A 40 9.63 -5.99 0.49
N MET A 41 8.57 -5.92 1.29
CA MET A 41 7.27 -6.50 0.94
C MET A 41 6.59 -5.71 -0.16
N VAL A 42 6.66 -4.38 -0.17
CA VAL A 42 6.02 -3.56 -1.21
C VAL A 42 6.92 -3.33 -2.43
N PHE A 43 8.18 -3.78 -2.41
CA PHE A 43 9.14 -3.57 -3.50
C PHE A 43 8.71 -4.19 -4.84
N HIS A 44 7.85 -5.22 -4.82
CA HIS A 44 7.28 -5.83 -6.02
C HIS A 44 6.18 -4.97 -6.67
N LEU A 45 5.70 -3.93 -5.98
CA LEU A 45 4.68 -3.01 -6.46
C LEU A 45 5.30 -1.78 -7.13
N PRO A 46 4.59 -1.13 -8.07
CA PRO A 46 5.07 0.11 -8.67
C PRO A 46 5.25 1.21 -7.61
N SER A 47 6.29 2.04 -7.74
CA SER A 47 6.70 3.03 -6.73
C SER A 47 5.55 3.90 -6.19
N GLY A 48 4.64 4.35 -7.06
CA GLY A 48 3.49 5.17 -6.64
C GLY A 48 2.45 4.46 -5.76
N LEU A 49 2.42 3.13 -5.80
CA LEU A 49 1.55 2.30 -4.96
C LEU A 49 2.27 1.88 -3.68
N ALA A 50 3.58 1.59 -3.76
CA ALA A 50 4.42 1.21 -2.62
C ALA A 50 4.44 2.31 -1.54
N ASP A 51 4.70 3.57 -1.92
CA ASP A 51 4.67 4.71 -0.99
C ASP A 51 3.31 4.86 -0.30
N LYS A 52 2.23 4.61 -1.05
CA LYS A 52 0.85 4.76 -0.56
C LYS A 52 0.46 3.66 0.41
N ILE A 53 0.88 2.43 0.13
CA ILE A 53 0.67 1.28 1.00
C ILE A 53 1.51 1.42 2.26
N CYS A 54 2.79 1.77 2.17
CA CYS A 54 3.62 2.07 3.34
C CYS A 54 2.99 3.17 4.19
N GLY A 55 2.50 4.25 3.56
CA GLY A 55 1.76 5.31 4.24
C GLY A 55 0.54 4.79 5.00
N MET A 56 -0.35 4.06 4.33
CA MET A 56 -1.58 3.52 4.94
C MET A 56 -1.31 2.49 6.04
N VAL A 57 -0.30 1.64 5.88
CA VAL A 57 0.08 0.66 6.90
C VAL A 57 0.60 1.40 8.13
N LEU A 58 1.45 2.44 7.96
CA LEU A 58 1.99 3.27 9.03
C LEU A 58 0.97 4.19 9.74
N GLU A 59 -0.28 4.24 9.27
CA GLU A 59 -1.39 4.90 9.95
C GLU A 59 -2.06 4.01 11.01
N LYS A 60 -1.79 2.70 11.01
CA LYS A 60 -2.30 1.76 12.02
C LYS A 60 -1.59 1.92 13.37
N ASP A 61 -2.24 1.39 14.41
CA ASP A 61 -1.65 1.31 15.74
C ASP A 61 -0.36 0.47 15.75
N ILE A 62 0.56 0.82 16.64
CA ILE A 62 1.87 0.15 16.76
C ILE A 62 1.72 -1.36 16.99
N ASN A 63 0.68 -1.79 17.72
CA ASN A 63 0.41 -3.20 17.99
C ASN A 63 -0.02 -3.95 16.72
N GLU A 64 -0.88 -3.35 15.89
CA GLU A 64 -1.26 -3.94 14.59
C GLU A 64 -0.04 -4.00 13.66
N LEU A 65 0.74 -2.92 13.59
CA LEU A 65 1.95 -2.85 12.78
C LEU A 65 2.96 -3.93 13.15
N VAL A 66 3.18 -4.14 14.45
CA VAL A 66 4.04 -5.21 14.96
C VAL A 66 3.48 -6.57 14.54
N GLN A 67 2.17 -6.81 14.70
CA GLN A 67 1.57 -8.07 14.30
C GLN A 67 1.75 -8.34 12.79
N LEU A 68 1.55 -7.32 11.95
CA LEU A 68 1.78 -7.38 10.51
C LEU A 68 3.27 -7.63 10.18
N ALA A 69 4.20 -6.99 10.90
CA ALA A 69 5.63 -7.22 10.71
C ALA A 69 6.08 -8.62 11.15
N PHE A 70 5.35 -9.27 12.06
CA PHE A 70 5.63 -10.64 12.51
C PHE A 70 4.97 -11.71 11.66
N ASP A 71 3.85 -11.37 11.01
CA ASP A 71 3.14 -12.27 10.12
C ASP A 71 3.12 -11.73 8.69
N GLU A 72 4.09 -12.19 7.88
CA GLU A 72 4.20 -11.82 6.47
C GLU A 72 2.90 -12.07 5.69
N SER A 73 2.13 -13.09 6.07
CA SER A 73 0.87 -13.42 5.38
C SER A 73 -0.17 -12.33 5.62
N ASP A 74 -0.29 -11.85 6.85
CA ASP A 74 -1.22 -10.78 7.23
C ASP A 74 -0.81 -9.45 6.57
N LEU A 75 0.48 -9.12 6.58
CA LEU A 75 1.02 -7.94 5.89
C LEU A 75 0.76 -8.02 4.39
N ARG A 76 1.01 -9.16 3.74
CA ARG A 76 0.70 -9.36 2.32
C ARG A 76 -0.80 -9.20 2.03
N ALA A 77 -1.67 -9.75 2.88
CA ALA A 77 -3.10 -9.63 2.70
C ALA A 77 -3.57 -8.16 2.80
N GLU A 78 -3.03 -7.38 3.74
CA GLU A 78 -3.35 -5.96 3.87
C GLU A 78 -2.79 -5.14 2.70
N ILE A 79 -1.55 -5.42 2.26
CA ILE A 79 -0.95 -4.85 1.05
C ILE A 79 -1.84 -5.11 -0.16
N GLU A 80 -2.27 -6.35 -0.38
CA GLU A 80 -3.10 -6.75 -1.51
C GLU A 80 -4.48 -6.10 -1.48
N LYS A 81 -5.09 -5.98 -0.29
CA LYS A 81 -6.37 -5.27 -0.09
C LYS A 81 -6.26 -3.80 -0.45
N ILE A 82 -5.21 -3.10 -0.03
CA ILE A 82 -4.97 -1.70 -0.38
C ILE A 82 -4.65 -1.58 -1.87
N ALA A 83 -3.83 -2.48 -2.40
CA ALA A 83 -3.51 -2.54 -3.82
C ALA A 83 -4.78 -2.71 -4.67
N GLN A 84 -5.73 -3.54 -4.26
CA GLN A 84 -7.03 -3.71 -4.93
C GLN A 84 -7.89 -2.44 -4.88
N LEU A 85 -7.83 -1.67 -3.78
CA LEU A 85 -8.57 -0.41 -3.67
C LEU A 85 -8.04 0.67 -4.65
N TYR A 86 -6.73 0.66 -4.92
CA TYR A 86 -6.10 1.59 -5.84
C TYR A 86 -5.90 1.04 -7.26
N ALA A 87 -5.99 -0.27 -7.44
CA ALA A 87 -6.01 -0.88 -8.74
C ALA A 87 -7.26 -0.37 -9.47
N PRO A 88 -7.12 0.19 -10.68
CA PRO A 88 -8.28 0.56 -11.46
C PRO A 88 -9.10 -0.70 -11.68
N ASN A 89 -10.38 -0.68 -11.29
CA ASN A 89 -11.32 -1.75 -11.57
C ASN A 89 -11.22 -2.04 -13.08
N PRO A 90 -10.85 -3.28 -13.50
CA PRO A 90 -10.89 -3.64 -14.91
C PRO A 90 -12.31 -3.61 -15.48
N ASP A 91 -13.33 -3.40 -14.63
CA ASP A 91 -14.74 -3.32 -14.97
C ASP A 91 -15.29 -1.89 -15.12
N GLU A 92 -14.45 -0.84 -15.09
CA GLU A 92 -14.88 0.54 -15.43
C GLU A 92 -14.32 1.05 -16.77
N ASP A 93 -13.85 0.15 -17.64
CA ASP A 93 -13.77 0.41 -19.08
C ASP A 93 -15.00 -0.20 -19.76
N GLY A 94 -15.96 0.64 -20.10
CA GLY A 94 -17.02 0.28 -21.02
C GLY A 94 -18.41 0.52 -20.48
N ARG A 95 -18.82 1.80 -20.41
CA ARG A 95 -20.04 2.24 -21.10
C ARG A 95 -20.25 3.76 -21.01
N ASN A 96 -20.44 4.34 -22.21
CA ASN A 96 -21.12 5.59 -22.56
C ASN A 96 -20.43 6.88 -22.10
N ASP A 97 -19.86 7.69 -23.00
CA ASP A 97 -20.64 8.40 -24.02
C ASP A 97 -20.02 8.25 -25.41
N LYS A 98 -20.77 7.59 -26.30
CA LYS A 98 -20.56 7.74 -27.74
C LYS A 98 -20.69 9.22 -28.05
N MET A 99 -19.58 9.81 -28.47
CA MET A 99 -19.58 11.05 -29.22
C MET A 99 -20.37 10.83 -30.52
N GLU A 100 -21.69 11.02 -30.47
CA GLU A 100 -22.53 11.09 -31.65
C GLU A 100 -22.38 12.50 -32.23
N ILE A 101 -21.30 12.67 -32.99
CA ILE A 101 -21.17 13.77 -33.94
C ILE A 101 -22.01 13.42 -35.17
N ASN A 102 -23.32 13.70 -35.11
CA ASN A 102 -24.18 13.63 -36.29
C ASN A 102 -23.95 14.90 -37.14
N ALA A 103 -22.72 15.10 -37.61
CA ALA A 103 -22.44 15.97 -38.75
C ALA A 103 -22.79 15.18 -40.02
N SER A 104 -24.07 15.16 -40.36
CA SER A 104 -24.50 14.84 -41.73
C SER A 104 -24.72 16.16 -42.45
N GLU A 105 -23.62 16.73 -42.94
CA GLU A 105 -23.67 17.64 -44.09
C GLU A 105 -24.32 16.90 -45.27
N GLY A 106 -25.34 17.54 -45.87
CA GLY A 106 -26.14 16.91 -46.91
C GLY A 106 -26.95 17.90 -47.75
N LYS A 107 -26.30 18.96 -48.23
CA LYS A 107 -26.64 19.78 -49.42
C LYS A 107 -27.81 20.80 -49.32
N PRO A 108 -27.63 22.06 -49.81
CA PRO A 108 -28.65 23.12 -49.84
C PRO A 108 -29.44 23.13 -51.18
N PRO A 109 -30.21 24.20 -51.48
CA PRO A 109 -31.66 24.43 -51.32
C PRO A 109 -32.46 24.15 -52.62
N ASP A 110 -33.69 24.68 -52.73
CA ASP A 110 -34.43 25.14 -53.96
C ASP A 110 -35.92 24.65 -54.02
N PRO A 111 -36.80 25.27 -54.85
CA PRO A 111 -37.62 26.43 -54.46
C PRO A 111 -39.13 26.21 -54.76
N ARG A 112 -39.99 27.08 -54.19
CA ARG A 112 -41.47 27.17 -54.38
C ARG A 112 -42.33 26.30 -53.46
N SER A 113 -42.95 26.95 -52.48
CA SER A 113 -44.41 27.15 -52.40
C SER A 113 -44.71 28.31 -51.45
#